data_AF-A0A7Y1TRW9-F1
#
_entry.id   AF-A0A7Y1TRW9-F1
#
_cell.length_a   1.000
_cell.length_b   1.000
_cell.length_c   1.000
_cell.angle_alpha   90.00
_cell.angle_beta   90.00
_cell.angle_gamma   90.00
#
_symmetry.space_group_name_H-M   'P 1'
#
loop_
_entity.id
_entity.type
_entity.pdbx_description
1 polymer ?
#
loop_
_entity_poly.entity_id
_entity_poly.type
_entity_poly.pdbx_seq_one_letter_code
_entity_poly.pdbx_strand_id
1 'polypeptide(L)'
;MPVVDEVAGRYQGEVDFLAVAGRSDLGRTTEQADKLLDIVPWGLDDSIWELFGDPYQPYTVLITADGKIFEAWFGALDEAELSTRIDALIAVHS
;
A
#
# COMPACT_ATOMS: atom_id res chain seq x y z
N MET A 1 4.41 9.03 3.18
CA MET A 1 4.21 8.09 2.04
C MET A 1 4.29 8.76 0.66
N PRO A 2 5.04 9.87 0.43
CA PRO A 2 5.06 10.49 -0.90
C PRO A 2 5.59 9.55 -1.99
N VAL A 3 6.56 8.68 -1.65
CA VAL A 3 7.08 7.64 -2.56
C VAL A 3 5.98 6.72 -3.09
N VAL A 4 5.01 6.33 -2.25
CA VAL A 4 3.92 5.43 -2.68
C VAL A 4 2.99 6.14 -3.65
N ASP A 5 2.69 7.41 -3.41
CA ASP A 5 1.82 8.21 -4.26
C ASP A 5 2.49 8.50 -5.63
N GLU A 6 3.79 8.84 -5.62
CA GLU A 6 4.59 9.02 -6.85
C GLU A 6 4.69 7.73 -7.68
N VAL A 7 4.90 6.58 -7.02
CA VAL A 7 4.97 5.28 -7.70
C VAL A 7 3.59 4.87 -8.22
N ALA A 8 2.52 5.06 -7.44
CA ALA A 8 1.17 4.73 -7.85
C ALA A 8 0.77 5.43 -9.15
N GLY A 9 1.22 6.67 -9.35
CA GLY A 9 0.98 7.44 -10.57
C GLY A 9 1.56 6.79 -11.83
N ARG A 10 2.66 6.05 -11.70
CA ARG A 10 3.36 5.40 -12.83
C ARG A 10 2.73 4.09 -13.26
N TYR A 11 2.11 3.38 -12.32
CA TYR A 11 1.50 2.06 -12.53
C TYR A 11 -0.02 2.13 -12.66
N GLN A 12 -0.59 3.33 -12.89
CA GLN A 12 -2.02 3.50 -13.07
C GLN A 12 -2.55 2.65 -14.23
N GLY A 13 -3.58 1.85 -13.96
CA GLY A 13 -4.18 0.94 -14.93
C GLY A 13 -3.52 -0.45 -14.99
N GLU A 14 -2.40 -0.65 -14.29
CA GLU A 14 -1.74 -1.95 -14.16
C GLU A 14 -1.83 -2.50 -12.74
N VAL A 15 -1.73 -1.62 -11.73
CA VAL A 15 -1.78 -1.98 -10.31
C VAL A 15 -2.65 -1.01 -9.53
N ASP A 16 -3.55 -1.55 -8.72
CA ASP A 16 -4.35 -0.78 -7.77
C ASP A 16 -3.59 -0.61 -6.45
N PHE A 17 -3.55 0.63 -5.96
CA PHE A 17 -2.95 0.97 -4.67
C PHE A 17 -4.05 1.32 -3.66
N LEU A 18 -3.90 0.83 -2.43
CA LEU A 18 -4.81 1.14 -1.32
C LEU A 18 -4.00 1.32 -0.03
N ALA A 19 -4.15 2.46 0.63
CA ALA A 19 -3.58 2.68 1.94
C ALA A 19 -4.60 2.34 3.04
N VAL A 20 -4.24 1.42 3.94
CA VAL A 20 -5.09 1.04 5.07
C VAL A 20 -4.52 1.63 6.35
N ALA A 21 -5.23 2.60 6.91
CA ALA A 21 -4.97 3.12 8.23
C ALA A 21 -5.65 2.26 9.30
N GLY A 22 -5.06 2.24 10.48
CA GLY A 22 -5.60 1.53 11.64
C GLY A 22 -4.97 2.05 12.92
N ARG A 23 -5.52 1.64 14.06
CA ARG A 23 -5.09 2.01 15.41
C ARG A 23 -5.05 3.53 15.64
N SER A 24 -5.99 4.24 15.03
CA SER A 24 -6.11 5.70 15.09
C SER A 24 -7.58 6.12 15.03
N ASP A 25 -7.87 7.40 15.24
CA ASP A 25 -9.20 7.98 15.03
C ASP A 25 -9.31 8.61 13.63
N LEU A 26 -10.54 8.67 13.11
CA LEU A 26 -10.80 9.15 11.74
C LEU A 26 -10.29 10.58 11.53
N GLY A 27 -10.53 11.48 12.50
CA GLY A 27 -10.16 12.90 12.36
C GLY A 27 -8.66 13.11 12.20
N ARG A 28 -7.85 12.49 13.08
CA ARG A 28 -6.38 12.55 12.98
C ARG A 28 -5.85 11.87 11.72
N THR A 29 -6.47 10.76 11.34
CA THR A 29 -6.04 9.99 10.17
C THR A 29 -6.30 10.76 8.88
N THR A 30 -7.48 11.37 8.73
CA THR A 30 -7.82 12.20 7.57
C THR A 30 -6.82 13.34 7.39
N GLU A 31 -6.49 14.07 8.47
CA GLU A 31 -5.56 15.19 8.38
C GLU A 31 -4.16 14.78 7.90
N GLN A 32 -3.71 13.56 8.25
CA GLN A 32 -2.42 13.05 7.79
C GLN A 32 -2.49 12.47 6.39
N ALA A 33 -3.59 11.77 6.06
CA ALA A 33 -3.76 11.19 4.73
C ALA A 33 -3.82 12.28 3.66
N ASP A 34 -4.59 13.36 3.88
CA ASP A 34 -4.71 14.50 2.97
C ASP A 34 -3.38 15.23 2.72
N LYS A 35 -2.39 15.08 3.62
CA LYS A 35 -1.04 15.65 3.45
C LYS A 35 -0.09 14.71 2.72
N LEU A 36 -0.37 13.42 2.71
CA LEU A 36 0.58 12.38 2.31
C LEU A 36 0.18 11.64 1.04
N LEU A 37 -1.10 11.67 0.67
CA LEU A 37 -1.69 10.94 -0.44
C LEU A 37 -2.57 11.89 -1.25
N ASP A 38 -2.37 11.93 -2.55
CA ASP A 38 -3.19 12.71 -3.49
C ASP A 38 -4.03 11.77 -4.36
N ILE A 39 -3.40 10.73 -4.90
CA ILE A 39 -4.05 9.80 -5.83
C ILE A 39 -4.36 8.43 -5.23
N VAL A 40 -3.63 8.02 -4.18
CA VAL A 40 -3.84 6.71 -3.55
C VAL A 40 -5.06 6.77 -2.64
N PRO A 41 -6.12 5.98 -2.91
CA PRO A 41 -7.26 5.90 -2.00
C PRO A 41 -6.82 5.32 -0.66
N TRP A 42 -7.49 5.73 0.40
CA TRP A 42 -7.22 5.25 1.74
C TRP A 42 -8.50 5.00 2.54
N GLY A 43 -8.41 4.13 3.54
CA GLY A 43 -9.49 3.85 4.48
C GLY A 43 -8.97 3.53 5.87
N LEU A 44 -9.83 3.69 6.89
CA LEU A 44 -9.53 3.33 8.28
C LEU A 44 -10.33 2.06 8.63
N ASP A 45 -9.64 0.95 8.83
CA ASP A 45 -10.28 -0.34 9.12
C ASP A 45 -9.35 -1.28 9.91
N ASP A 46 -9.59 -1.39 11.21
CA ASP A 46 -8.81 -2.27 12.10
C ASP A 46 -9.03 -3.75 11.80
N SER A 47 -10.16 -4.15 11.18
CA SER A 47 -10.39 -5.56 10.83
C SER A 47 -9.41 -6.04 9.76
N ILE A 48 -8.99 -5.16 8.86
CA ILE A 48 -7.94 -5.48 7.87
C ILE A 48 -6.58 -5.65 8.57
N TRP A 49 -6.30 -4.87 9.62
CA TRP A 49 -5.06 -5.02 10.40
C TRP A 49 -5.00 -6.38 11.09
N GLU A 50 -6.11 -6.81 11.70
CA GLU A 50 -6.24 -8.11 12.35
C GLU A 50 -6.02 -9.27 11.36
N LEU A 51 -6.53 -9.16 10.13
CA LEU A 51 -6.33 -10.18 9.08
C LEU A 51 -4.85 -10.45 8.78
N PHE A 52 -3.99 -9.42 8.89
CA PHE A 52 -2.55 -9.53 8.66
C PHE A 52 -1.74 -9.74 9.95
N GLY A 53 -2.40 -10.06 11.06
CA GLY A 53 -1.74 -10.35 12.33
C GLY A 53 -1.17 -9.10 13.02
N ASP A 54 -1.81 -7.95 12.82
CA ASP A 54 -1.54 -6.74 13.60
C ASP A 54 -0.11 -6.19 13.46
N PRO A 55 0.40 -5.99 12.22
CA PRO A 55 1.81 -5.72 11.95
C PRO A 55 2.33 -4.39 12.51
N TYR A 56 3.65 -4.24 12.62
CA TYR A 56 4.31 -2.94 12.80
C TYR A 56 4.23 -2.09 11.53
N GLN A 57 4.15 -0.77 11.69
CA GLN A 57 4.09 0.17 10.57
C GLN A 57 5.47 0.67 10.14
N PRO A 58 5.69 0.95 8.84
CA PRO A 58 4.81 0.61 7.73
C PRO A 58 4.89 -0.89 7.37
N TYR A 59 3.76 -1.44 6.90
CA TYR A 59 3.65 -2.81 6.39
C TYR A 59 2.99 -2.76 5.02
N THR A 60 3.59 -3.44 4.05
CA THR A 60 3.10 -3.47 2.67
C THR A 60 2.87 -4.92 2.25
N VAL A 61 1.78 -5.13 1.52
CA VAL A 61 1.41 -6.43 0.94
C VAL A 61 1.16 -6.22 -0.54
N LEU A 62 1.81 -7.03 -1.38
CA LEU A 62 1.51 -7.16 -2.80
C LEU A 62 0.60 -8.36 -3.02
N ILE A 63 -0.53 -8.12 -3.67
CA ILE A 63 -1.56 -9.13 -3.91
C ILE A 63 -1.72 -9.29 -5.42
N THR A 64 -1.76 -10.54 -5.85
CA THR A 64 -1.99 -10.91 -7.24
C THR A 64 -3.44 -10.70 -7.67
N ALA A 65 -3.70 -10.66 -8.99
CA ALA A 65 -5.06 -10.54 -9.52
C ALA A 65 -5.99 -11.69 -9.10
N ASP A 66 -5.44 -12.88 -8.81
CA ASP A 66 -6.18 -14.03 -8.27
C ASP A 66 -6.30 -14.03 -6.73
N GLY A 67 -5.94 -12.92 -6.07
CA GLY A 67 -6.15 -12.68 -4.65
C GLY A 67 -5.15 -13.36 -3.71
N LYS A 68 -4.00 -13.79 -4.23
CA LYS A 68 -2.93 -14.40 -3.42
C LYS A 68 -1.90 -13.35 -3.01
N ILE A 69 -1.36 -13.49 -1.82
CA ILE A 69 -0.21 -12.69 -1.39
C ILE A 69 0.99 -13.11 -2.22
N PHE A 70 1.53 -12.20 -3.01
CA PHE A 70 2.77 -12.37 -3.75
C PHE A 70 3.97 -12.13 -2.83
N GLU A 71 3.94 -11.01 -2.10
CA GLU A 71 4.99 -10.62 -1.18
C GLU A 71 4.44 -9.72 -0.07
N ALA A 72 5.06 -9.72 1.10
CA ALA A 72 4.79 -8.75 2.16
C ALA A 72 6.06 -8.42 2.95
N TRP A 73 6.19 -7.19 3.42
CA TRP A 73 7.36 -6.75 4.18
C TRP A 73 7.06 -5.63 5.18
N PHE A 74 7.97 -5.50 6.15
CA PHE A 74 8.01 -4.38 7.10
C PHE A 74 9.02 -3.33 6.63
N GLY A 75 8.71 -2.07 6.91
CA GLY A 75 9.61 -0.95 6.66
C GLY A 75 9.34 -0.25 5.33
N ALA A 76 9.83 0.97 5.24
CA ALA A 76 9.74 1.76 4.03
C ALA A 76 10.78 1.30 3.02
N LEU A 77 10.41 1.30 1.74
CA LEU A 77 11.32 1.14 0.62
C LEU A 77 11.50 2.49 -0.06
N ASP A 78 12.61 2.64 -0.77
CA ASP A 78 12.72 3.72 -1.73
C ASP A 78 11.91 3.45 -3.01
N GLU A 79 11.86 4.44 -3.89
CA GLU A 79 11.09 4.40 -5.12
C GLU A 79 11.54 3.29 -6.08
N ALA A 80 12.85 3.06 -6.19
CA ALA A 80 13.42 2.09 -7.12
C ALA A 80 13.19 0.65 -6.62
N GLU A 81 13.36 0.43 -5.32
CA GLU A 81 13.07 -0.85 -4.67
C GLU A 81 11.58 -1.20 -4.77
N LEU A 82 10.69 -0.23 -4.54
CA LEU A 82 9.24 -0.43 -4.66
C LEU A 82 8.85 -0.75 -6.11
N SER A 83 9.33 0.04 -7.07
CA SER A 83 9.05 -0.16 -8.50
C SER A 83 9.51 -1.54 -8.97
N THR A 84 10.72 -1.96 -8.59
CA THR A 84 11.27 -3.29 -8.94
C THR A 84 10.36 -4.44 -8.48
N ARG A 85 9.78 -4.32 -7.28
CA ARG A 85 8.87 -5.34 -6.73
C ARG A 85 7.51 -5.35 -7.43
N ILE A 86 7.01 -4.17 -7.81
CA ILE A 86 5.78 -4.04 -8.60
C ILE A 86 5.97 -4.65 -10.00
N ASP A 87 7.09 -4.38 -10.65
CA ASP A 87 7.42 -4.98 -11.95
C ASP A 87 7.45 -6.51 -11.87
N ALA A 88 8.01 -7.06 -10.78
CA ALA A 88 8.01 -8.50 -10.54
C ALA A 88 6.59 -9.07 -10.34
N LEU A 89 5.70 -8.33 -9.67
CA LEU A 89 4.28 -8.71 -9.53
C LEU A 89 3.58 -8.73 -10.89
N ILE A 90 3.80 -7.72 -11.74
CA ILE A 90 3.19 -7.62 -13.08
C ILE A 90 3.68 -8.77 -13.96
N ALA A 91 4.98 -9.07 -13.91
CA ALA A 91 5.59 -10.12 -14.73
C ALA A 91 5.03 -11.54 -14.46
N VAL A 92 4.50 -11.81 -13.27
CA VAL A 92 3.87 -13.11 -12.96
C VAL A 92 2.39 -13.20 -13.36
N HIS A 93 1.79 -12.10 -13.81
CA HIS A 93 0.41 -12.03 -14.34
C HIS A 93 0.34 -11.65 -15.83
N SER A 94 1.49 -11.61 -16.51
CA SER A 94 1.61 -11.36 -17.95
C SER A 94 1.40 -12.61 -18.81
#